data_AF-A0A7R9PCD6-F1
#
_entry.id   AF-A0A7R9PCD6-F1
#
_cell.length_a   1.000
_cell.length_b   1.000
_cell.length_c   1.000
_cell.angle_alpha   90.00
_cell.angle_beta   90.00
_cell.angle_gamma   90.00
#
_symmetry.space_group_name_H-M   'P 1'
#
loop_
_entity.id
_entity.type
_entity.pdbx_description
1 polymer ?
#
loop_
_entity_poly.entity_id
_entity_poly.type
_entity_poly.pdbx_seq_one_letter_code
_entity_poly.pdbx_strand_id
1 'polypeptide(L)'
;MGAEYSGELVMDGLENMIISCIPLAETGAPGKSGIEGTRFSLDNMGDVTWTLSEGAKQFPLFQCETYEVYKSSLSGVVLRFGAGCTGHIIEFRAEHPENQDTMLLSCESWCLLQCRRVFSGEFNSPVLSTFSLLPALEEGYFSDLTITAANNKQFAVHTCILKLGAPSIDWAEQPPPLSGLPEDVLGTVLHFIYSESLPANLDEETAHQCRTVAQSLLGLEKLVNMCDQYLNNMALKQQIVKLVSDMHACAHQIIGNFSTFVKLLELCDLYCKHKPELSRKERHEIVHYAKSRLPIFMSQLHRFLQAVKVTFSAMSPSQRQDMAAYLVLE
;
A
#
# COMPACT_ATOMS: atom_id res chain seq x y z
N MET A 1 -21.32 21.17 42.77
CA MET A 1 -21.69 20.60 41.46
C MET A 1 -20.48 19.83 40.98
N GLY A 2 -20.52 18.51 41.14
CA GLY A 2 -19.37 17.63 40.89
C GLY A 2 -19.18 17.45 39.38
N ALA A 3 -17.96 17.66 38.91
CA ALA A 3 -17.54 17.16 37.61
C ALA A 3 -17.44 15.63 37.72
N GLU A 4 -18.25 14.89 36.96
CA GLU A 4 -18.11 13.44 36.84
C GLU A 4 -16.92 13.14 35.94
N TYR A 5 -15.91 12.46 36.50
CA TYR A 5 -14.77 11.97 35.76
C TYR A 5 -15.21 10.76 34.92
N SER A 6 -15.47 10.99 33.65
CA SER A 6 -15.83 9.94 32.69
C SER A 6 -14.55 9.29 32.17
N GLY A 7 -13.99 8.34 32.91
CA GLY A 7 -12.83 7.53 32.51
C GLY A 7 -13.05 6.56 31.34
N GLU A 8 -14.10 6.76 30.52
CA GLU A 8 -14.55 5.81 29.49
C GLU A 8 -14.57 6.37 28.05
N LEU A 9 -14.00 7.55 27.79
CA LEU A 9 -13.64 7.95 26.43
C LEU A 9 -12.17 7.62 26.21
N VAL A 10 -11.90 6.33 26.05
CA VAL A 10 -10.59 5.78 25.71
C VAL A 10 -10.26 6.21 24.27
N MET A 11 -9.65 7.39 24.12
CA MET A 11 -9.01 7.84 22.88
C MET A 11 -7.59 7.26 22.78
N ASP A 12 -7.38 6.04 23.29
CA ASP A 12 -6.06 5.42 23.42
C ASP A 12 -5.53 5.00 22.04
N GLY A 13 -4.30 5.40 21.74
CA GLY A 13 -3.58 5.00 20.53
C GLY A 13 -4.11 5.60 19.22
N LEU A 14 -5.05 6.55 19.26
CA LEU A 14 -5.61 7.17 18.06
C LEU A 14 -4.85 8.46 17.71
N GLU A 15 -4.12 8.43 16.59
CA GLU A 15 -3.47 9.61 16.04
C GLU A 15 -4.50 10.51 15.34
N ASN A 16 -4.49 11.80 15.68
CA ASN A 16 -5.35 12.82 15.11
C ASN A 16 -4.52 13.87 14.37
N MET A 17 -4.90 14.22 13.15
CA MET A 17 -4.21 15.24 12.36
C MET A 17 -5.07 16.49 12.20
N ILE A 18 -4.48 17.65 12.44
CA ILE A 18 -5.11 18.95 12.21
C ILE A 18 -5.19 19.18 10.70
N ILE A 19 -6.41 19.20 10.17
CA ILE A 19 -6.66 19.43 8.74
C ILE A 19 -6.98 20.90 8.43
N SER A 20 -7.53 21.63 9.39
CA SER A 20 -7.73 23.08 9.27
C SER A 20 -7.77 23.74 10.64
N CYS A 21 -7.35 25.00 10.69
CA CYS A 21 -7.50 25.88 11.84
C CYS A 21 -8.12 27.20 11.38
N ILE A 22 -9.24 27.57 11.99
CA ILE A 22 -9.98 28.79 11.66
C ILE A 22 -9.87 29.73 12.87
N PRO A 23 -9.08 30.82 12.81
CA PRO A 23 -9.01 31.80 13.88
C PRO A 23 -10.32 32.58 14.00
N LEU A 24 -10.78 32.81 15.23
CA LEU A 24 -12.06 33.49 15.47
C LEU A 24 -11.97 35.03 15.34
N ALA A 25 -10.75 35.60 15.31
CA ALA A 25 -10.51 37.04 15.41
C ALA A 25 -10.26 37.78 14.08
N GLU A 26 -10.17 37.09 12.93
CA GLU A 26 -9.93 37.73 11.64
C GLU A 26 -10.97 37.35 10.59
N THR A 27 -11.83 38.32 10.23
CA THR A 27 -12.67 38.26 9.03
C THR A 27 -11.78 38.43 7.79
N GLY A 28 -11.10 37.35 7.41
CA GLY A 28 -10.28 37.23 6.21
C GLY A 28 -10.31 35.79 5.71
N ALA A 29 -10.18 35.59 4.40
CA ALA A 29 -10.21 34.27 3.77
C ALA A 29 -9.28 33.26 4.49
N PRO A 30 -9.58 31.94 4.50
CA PRO A 30 -8.80 30.93 5.21
C PRO A 30 -7.37 30.85 4.64
N GLY A 31 -6.46 31.63 5.21
CA GLY A 31 -5.03 31.48 5.04
C GLY A 31 -4.55 30.24 5.77
N LYS A 32 -3.54 29.55 5.24
CA LYS A 32 -2.91 28.42 5.95
C LYS A 32 -2.34 28.94 7.27
N SER A 33 -2.88 28.47 8.38
CA SER A 33 -2.44 28.81 9.73
C SER A 33 -1.03 28.31 10.04
N GLY A 34 -0.49 27.41 9.21
CA GLY A 34 0.85 26.84 9.35
C GLY A 34 0.91 25.65 10.30
N ILE A 35 -0.21 25.33 10.96
CA ILE A 35 -0.34 24.15 11.83
C ILE A 35 -1.03 22.97 11.14
N GLU A 36 -1.54 23.16 9.92
CA GLU A 36 -2.12 22.07 9.14
C GLU A 36 -1.06 20.96 8.91
N GLY A 37 -1.46 19.72 9.09
CA GLY A 37 -0.58 18.55 9.02
C GLY A 37 0.12 18.20 10.33
N THR A 38 -0.01 19.02 11.38
CA THR A 38 0.43 18.64 12.73
C THR A 38 -0.44 17.50 13.25
N ARG A 39 0.20 16.49 13.83
CA ARG A 39 -0.48 15.32 14.41
C ARG A 39 -0.32 15.29 15.92
N PHE A 40 -1.29 14.69 16.59
CA PHE A 40 -1.20 14.43 18.02
C PHE A 40 -1.84 13.09 18.38
N SER A 41 -1.29 12.46 19.41
CA SER A 41 -1.84 11.26 20.04
C SER A 41 -2.11 11.53 21.51
N LEU A 42 -3.23 11.01 21.99
CA LEU A 42 -3.65 11.05 23.38
C LEU A 42 -3.48 9.63 23.94
N ASP A 43 -2.78 9.46 25.05
CA ASP A 43 -2.60 8.15 25.67
C ASP A 43 -3.47 7.94 26.91
N ASN A 44 -3.61 6.69 27.34
CA ASN A 44 -4.39 6.34 28.52
C ASN A 44 -3.82 6.85 29.86
N MET A 45 -2.59 7.39 29.87
CA MET A 45 -1.95 7.97 31.05
C MET A 45 -2.24 9.46 31.20
N GLY A 46 -2.89 10.07 30.20
CA GLY A 46 -3.21 11.50 30.18
C GLY A 46 -2.09 12.34 29.55
N ASP A 47 -1.16 11.74 28.82
CA ASP A 47 -0.10 12.44 28.11
C ASP A 47 -0.49 12.71 26.64
N VAL A 48 0.09 13.78 26.09
CA VAL A 48 -0.11 14.21 24.70
C VAL A 48 1.22 14.25 23.99
N THR A 49 1.32 13.54 22.87
CA THR A 49 2.48 13.60 22.00
C THR A 49 2.13 14.39 20.73
N TRP A 50 2.97 15.37 20.37
CA TRP A 50 2.79 16.20 19.17
C TRP A 50 3.85 15.89 18.11
N THR A 51 3.41 15.68 16.86
CA THR A 51 4.26 15.56 15.67
C THR A 51 4.06 16.80 14.80
N LEU A 52 4.98 17.75 14.93
CA LEU A 52 4.87 19.08 14.33
C LEU A 52 5.21 19.10 12.84
N SER A 53 4.43 19.82 12.04
CA SER A 53 4.79 20.13 10.64
C SER A 53 5.87 21.23 10.58
N GLU A 54 6.58 21.34 9.45
CA GLU A 54 7.79 22.20 9.30
C GLU A 54 7.57 23.69 9.66
N GLY A 55 6.33 24.17 9.71
CA GLY A 55 5.96 25.55 10.09
C GLY A 55 5.38 25.74 11.51
N ALA A 56 5.15 24.67 12.27
CA ALA A 56 4.26 24.70 13.45
C ALA A 56 4.95 25.11 14.78
N LYS A 57 6.25 25.39 14.79
CA LYS A 57 7.09 25.44 16.03
C LYS A 57 6.80 26.56 17.05
N GLN A 58 5.84 27.45 16.82
CA GLN A 58 5.60 28.64 17.67
C GLN A 58 4.26 28.67 18.40
N PHE A 59 3.43 27.62 18.31
CA PHE A 59 2.10 27.64 18.95
C PHE A 59 2.14 27.12 20.40
N PRO A 60 1.52 27.82 21.37
CA PRO A 60 1.48 27.41 22.77
C PRO A 60 0.85 26.02 23.01
N LEU A 61 -0.09 25.61 22.15
CA LEU A 61 -0.72 24.29 22.20
C LEU A 61 0.27 23.13 22.11
N PHE A 62 1.34 23.30 21.34
CA PHE A 62 2.35 22.25 21.17
C PHE A 62 3.34 22.14 22.32
N GLN A 63 3.20 23.00 23.33
CA GLN A 63 3.92 22.90 24.60
C GLN A 63 3.10 22.13 25.65
N CYS A 64 1.87 21.73 25.32
CA CYS A 64 1.04 20.93 26.21
C CYS A 64 1.51 19.47 26.17
N GLU A 65 1.83 18.92 27.33
CA GLU A 65 2.33 17.56 27.49
C GLU A 65 1.26 16.64 28.09
N THR A 66 0.20 17.22 28.67
CA THR A 66 -0.88 16.46 29.31
C THR A 66 -2.26 16.88 28.82
N TYR A 67 -3.23 15.98 28.92
CA TYR A 67 -4.64 16.27 28.67
C TYR A 67 -5.57 15.68 29.72
N GLU A 68 -6.73 16.32 29.86
CA GLU A 68 -7.84 15.86 30.70
C GLU A 68 -9.15 15.96 29.91
N VAL A 69 -10.04 14.97 30.07
CA VAL A 69 -11.34 14.95 29.41
C VAL A 69 -12.45 15.08 30.45
N TYR A 70 -13.30 16.09 30.26
CA TYR A 70 -14.46 16.34 31.09
C TYR A 70 -15.75 16.17 30.29
N LYS A 71 -16.77 15.58 30.89
CA LYS A 71 -18.14 15.62 30.36
C LYS A 71 -18.96 16.57 31.22
N SER A 72 -19.52 17.59 30.59
CA SER A 72 -20.44 18.53 31.24
C SER A 72 -21.80 18.44 30.58
N SER A 73 -22.86 18.34 31.39
CA SER A 73 -24.25 18.26 30.92
C SER A 73 -24.70 19.50 30.14
N LEU A 74 -23.99 20.63 30.32
CA LEU A 74 -24.27 21.91 29.65
C LEU A 74 -23.38 22.15 28.43
N SER A 75 -22.19 21.54 28.37
CA SER A 75 -21.16 21.88 27.39
C SER A 75 -20.61 20.72 26.55
N GLY A 76 -21.08 19.50 26.77
CA GLY A 76 -20.63 18.31 26.04
C GLY A 76 -19.28 17.82 26.53
N VAL A 77 -18.48 17.25 25.62
CA VAL A 77 -17.12 16.76 25.90
C VAL A 77 -16.14 17.93 25.81
N VAL A 78 -15.34 18.13 26.84
CA VAL A 78 -14.31 19.18 26.92
C VAL A 78 -12.95 18.52 27.07
N LEU A 79 -12.03 18.86 26.17
CA LEU A 79 -10.63 18.49 26.17
C LEU A 79 -9.80 19.65 26.73
N ARG A 80 -9.11 19.42 27.83
CA ARG A 80 -8.21 20.39 28.46
C ARG A 80 -6.77 19.95 28.23
N PHE A 81 -5.96 20.79 27.64
CA PHE A 81 -4.53 20.57 27.43
C PHE A 81 -3.71 21.40 28.42
N GLY A 82 -2.76 20.76 29.12
CA GLY A 82 -1.91 21.38 30.12
C GLY A 82 -0.44 21.38 29.70
N ALA A 83 0.23 22.51 29.84
CA ALA A 83 1.69 22.61 29.70
C ALA A 83 2.36 22.46 31.08
N GLY A 84 2.98 21.30 31.33
CA GLY A 84 3.54 20.93 32.63
C GLY A 84 4.60 21.89 33.18
N CYS A 85 5.30 22.61 32.30
CA CYS A 85 6.38 23.54 32.67
C CYS A 85 5.98 25.03 32.71
N THR A 86 4.87 25.44 32.06
CA THR A 86 4.44 26.85 31.99
C THR A 86 3.12 27.13 32.69
N GLY A 87 2.37 26.09 33.07
CA GLY A 87 1.08 26.20 33.77
C GLY A 87 -0.06 26.75 32.91
N HIS A 88 0.15 26.89 31.60
CA HIS A 88 -0.90 27.29 30.67
C HIS A 88 -1.86 26.13 30.44
N ILE A 89 -3.15 26.44 30.54
CA ILE A 89 -4.26 25.51 30.30
C ILE A 89 -5.04 26.02 29.10
N ILE A 90 -5.22 25.17 28.09
CA ILE A 90 -6.00 25.46 26.89
C ILE A 90 -7.18 24.50 26.84
N GLU A 91 -8.38 25.05 26.76
CA GLU A 91 -9.62 24.27 26.76
C GLU A 91 -10.28 24.29 25.38
N PHE A 92 -10.64 23.11 24.90
CA PHE A 92 -11.41 22.90 23.69
C PHE A 92 -12.69 22.16 24.01
N ARG A 93 -13.79 22.62 23.43
CA ARG A 93 -15.03 21.85 23.36
C ARG A 93 -14.97 20.95 22.13
N ALA A 94 -15.17 19.66 22.36
CA ALA A 94 -15.09 18.62 21.35
C ALA A 94 -16.47 18.24 20.83
N GLU A 95 -16.67 18.38 19.53
CA GLU A 95 -17.87 17.96 18.83
C GLU A 95 -17.51 16.87 17.81
N HIS A 96 -18.31 15.80 17.79
CA HIS A 96 -18.21 14.73 16.81
C HIS A 96 -19.37 14.88 15.84
N PRO A 97 -19.17 15.47 14.64
CA PRO A 97 -20.18 15.44 13.60
C PRO A 97 -20.50 13.99 13.21
N GLU A 98 -21.62 13.75 12.51
CA GLU A 98 -22.16 12.41 12.17
C GLU A 98 -21.15 11.45 11.48
N ASN A 99 -20.02 11.97 10.96
CA ASN A 99 -18.87 11.21 10.49
C ASN A 99 -17.89 10.88 11.64
N GLN A 100 -17.76 9.59 11.96
CA GLN A 100 -16.92 9.07 13.07
C GLN A 100 -15.41 9.37 12.95
N ASP A 101 -14.92 9.78 11.79
CA ASP A 101 -13.49 10.03 11.54
C ASP A 101 -13.07 11.51 11.67
N THR A 102 -14.00 12.39 12.03
CA THR A 102 -13.73 13.83 12.17
C THR A 102 -14.10 14.33 13.56
N MET A 103 -13.23 15.14 14.15
CA MET A 103 -13.42 15.79 15.44
C MET A 103 -13.25 17.30 15.27
N LEU A 104 -14.20 18.07 15.79
CA LEU A 104 -14.16 19.53 15.82
C LEU A 104 -13.81 19.98 17.23
N LEU A 105 -12.72 20.72 17.37
CA LEU A 105 -12.28 21.31 18.64
C LEU A 105 -12.48 22.83 18.58
N SER A 106 -13.38 23.36 19.39
CA SER A 106 -13.65 24.79 19.47
C SER A 106 -13.09 25.39 20.76
N CYS A 107 -12.24 26.41 20.63
CA CYS A 107 -11.74 27.19 21.75
C CYS A 107 -12.36 28.59 21.69
N GLU A 108 -13.21 28.93 22.67
CA GLU A 108 -14.16 30.06 22.65
C GLU A 108 -13.54 31.44 22.37
N SER A 109 -12.22 31.60 22.46
CA SER A 109 -11.54 32.88 22.21
C SER A 109 -10.32 32.75 21.30
N TRP A 110 -10.10 31.59 20.68
CA TRP A 110 -8.88 31.34 19.93
C TRP A 110 -9.14 30.87 18.50
N CYS A 111 -9.60 29.64 18.33
CA CYS A 111 -9.76 29.04 17.02
C CYS A 111 -10.70 27.85 17.06
N LEU A 112 -11.13 27.45 15.87
CA LEU A 112 -11.76 26.18 15.60
C LEU A 112 -10.75 25.29 14.87
N LEU A 113 -10.40 24.16 15.48
CA LEU A 113 -9.55 23.13 14.87
C LEU A 113 -10.44 22.03 14.33
N GLN A 114 -10.25 21.72 13.05
CA GLN A 114 -10.81 20.52 12.46
C GLN A 114 -9.72 19.45 12.45
N CYS A 115 -10.00 18.35 13.13
CA CYS A 115 -9.12 17.20 13.23
C CYS A 115 -9.72 16.02 12.48
N ARG A 116 -8.87 15.26 11.81
CA ARG A 116 -9.24 13.99 11.19
C ARG A 116 -8.43 12.88 11.82
N ARG A 117 -9.09 11.77 12.15
CA ARG A 117 -8.42 10.57 12.61
C ARG A 117 -7.50 10.03 11.51
N VAL A 118 -6.25 9.76 11.85
CA VAL A 118 -5.27 9.18 10.95
C VAL A 118 -4.86 7.83 11.51
N PHE A 119 -4.97 6.80 10.69
CA PHE A 119 -4.41 5.50 11.02
C PHE A 119 -2.91 5.57 10.71
N SER A 120 -2.10 5.78 11.75
CA SER A 120 -0.67 5.52 11.66
C SER A 120 -0.49 4.04 11.35
N GLY A 121 0.11 3.74 10.19
CA GLY A 121 0.46 2.37 9.78
C GLY A 121 1.61 1.75 10.58
N GLU A 122 2.01 2.35 11.71
CA GLU A 122 3.09 1.88 12.58
C GLU A 122 2.52 1.31 13.89
N PHE A 123 1.64 0.31 13.80
CA PHE A 123 1.34 -0.54 14.95
C PHE A 123 2.46 -1.58 15.14
N ASN A 124 3.59 -1.14 15.69
CA ASN A 124 4.54 -2.01 16.39
C ASN A 124 4.20 -2.08 17.89
N SER A 125 2.90 -2.24 18.21
CA SER A 125 2.45 -2.68 19.53
C SER A 125 2.12 -4.17 19.45
N PRO A 126 2.71 -5.04 20.30
CA PRO A 126 2.42 -6.47 20.30
C PRO A 126 1.00 -6.83 20.81
N VAL A 127 0.16 -5.83 21.12
CA VAL A 127 -1.15 -6.05 21.75
C VAL A 127 -2.30 -6.07 20.72
N LEU A 128 -2.04 -5.68 19.47
CA LEU A 128 -2.97 -5.83 18.35
C LEU A 128 -2.28 -6.43 17.12
N SER A 129 -1.37 -7.40 17.32
CA SER A 129 -1.22 -8.41 16.27
C SER A 129 -2.63 -8.96 16.05
N THR A 130 -3.18 -8.79 14.85
CA THR A 130 -4.45 -9.37 14.42
C THR A 130 -4.56 -10.76 15.05
N PHE A 131 -5.47 -10.94 16.01
CA PHE A 131 -5.59 -12.20 16.74
C PHE A 131 -5.77 -13.30 15.68
N SER A 132 -4.75 -14.14 15.53
CA SER A 132 -4.72 -15.21 14.55
C SER A 132 -4.77 -16.52 15.30
N LEU A 133 -5.71 -17.38 14.93
CA LEU A 133 -5.85 -18.69 15.54
C LEU A 133 -4.95 -19.72 14.85
N LEU A 134 -4.11 -19.33 13.88
CA LEU A 134 -3.19 -20.22 13.18
C LEU A 134 -2.32 -21.07 14.10
N PRO A 135 -1.76 -20.57 15.22
CA PRO A 135 -1.01 -21.42 16.14
C PRO A 135 -1.83 -22.61 16.65
N ALA A 136 -3.14 -22.42 16.90
CA ALA A 136 -4.02 -23.52 17.30
C ALA A 136 -4.20 -24.56 16.19
N LEU A 137 -4.23 -24.14 14.91
CA LEU A 137 -4.30 -25.05 13.76
C LEU A 137 -2.99 -25.83 13.57
N GLU A 138 -1.84 -25.17 13.75
CA GLU A 138 -0.52 -25.77 13.56
C GLU A 138 -0.14 -26.74 14.68
N GLU A 139 -0.45 -26.38 15.93
CA GLU A 139 -0.09 -27.16 17.12
C GLU A 139 -1.16 -28.22 17.47
N GLY A 140 -2.39 -28.05 17.00
CA GLY A 140 -3.49 -29.01 17.18
C GLY A 140 -3.99 -29.14 18.64
N TYR A 141 -3.66 -28.18 19.52
CA TYR A 141 -4.06 -28.23 20.92
C TYR A 141 -5.57 -28.11 21.09
N PHE A 142 -6.18 -29.10 21.76
CA PHE A 142 -7.63 -29.16 22.04
C PHE A 142 -8.52 -29.34 20.81
N SER A 143 -7.99 -29.88 19.71
CA SER A 143 -8.79 -30.24 18.53
C SER A 143 -9.85 -31.30 18.86
N ASP A 144 -11.06 -31.12 18.35
CA ASP A 144 -12.21 -32.01 18.56
C ASP A 144 -12.69 -32.69 17.27
N LEU A 145 -12.09 -32.34 16.12
CA LEU A 145 -12.41 -32.87 14.81
C LEU A 145 -11.14 -33.11 13.98
N THR A 146 -11.19 -34.08 13.07
CA THR A 146 -10.10 -34.36 12.13
C THR A 146 -10.64 -34.39 10.71
N ILE A 147 -10.05 -33.57 9.83
CA ILE A 147 -10.36 -33.56 8.39
C ILE A 147 -9.18 -34.19 7.65
N THR A 148 -9.47 -35.12 6.73
CA THR A 148 -8.45 -35.88 6.02
C THR A 148 -8.36 -35.41 4.56
N ALA A 149 -7.16 -35.01 4.13
CA ALA A 149 -6.87 -34.64 2.75
C ALA A 149 -6.82 -35.87 1.82
N ALA A 150 -6.83 -35.64 0.50
CA ALA A 150 -6.76 -36.68 -0.53
C ALA A 150 -5.53 -37.61 -0.40
N ASN A 151 -4.42 -37.09 0.13
CA ASN A 151 -3.19 -37.84 0.35
C ASN A 151 -3.12 -38.53 1.72
N ASN A 152 -4.25 -38.60 2.44
CA ASN A 152 -4.37 -39.12 3.81
C ASN A 152 -3.69 -38.27 4.90
N LYS A 153 -3.20 -37.06 4.59
CA LYS A 153 -2.77 -36.13 5.63
C LYS A 153 -3.96 -35.68 6.46
N GLN A 154 -3.81 -35.72 7.78
CA GLN A 154 -4.85 -35.36 8.73
C GLN A 154 -4.60 -33.95 9.29
N PHE A 155 -5.67 -33.16 9.36
CA PHE A 155 -5.67 -31.84 9.96
C PHE A 155 -6.52 -31.88 11.23
N ALA A 156 -5.87 -31.63 12.37
CA ALA A 156 -6.52 -31.48 13.67
C ALA A 156 -7.17 -30.10 13.73
N VAL A 157 -8.49 -30.04 13.88
CA VAL A 157 -9.26 -28.79 13.79
C VAL A 157 -10.28 -28.68 14.93
N HIS A 158 -10.77 -27.46 15.13
CA HIS A 158 -11.69 -27.09 16.20
C HIS A 158 -13.06 -26.73 15.61
N THR A 159 -14.07 -27.52 15.95
CA THR A 159 -15.45 -27.35 15.50
C THR A 159 -16.01 -25.97 15.87
N CYS A 160 -15.59 -25.43 17.02
CA CYS A 160 -15.97 -24.08 17.43
C CYS A 160 -15.47 -23.00 16.43
N ILE A 161 -14.20 -23.07 16.01
CA ILE A 161 -13.60 -22.11 15.07
C ILE A 161 -14.22 -22.27 13.68
N LEU A 162 -14.41 -23.52 13.23
CA LEU A 162 -15.05 -23.81 11.96
C LEU A 162 -16.48 -23.25 11.87
N LYS A 163 -17.28 -23.39 12.95
CA LYS A 163 -18.63 -22.82 13.03
C LYS A 163 -18.64 -21.30 13.10
N LEU A 164 -17.60 -20.67 13.65
CA LEU A 164 -17.47 -19.21 13.66
C LEU A 164 -17.13 -18.68 12.26
N GLY A 165 -16.17 -19.30 11.57
CA GLY A 165 -15.73 -18.87 10.24
C GLY A 165 -16.70 -19.24 9.11
N ALA A 166 -17.42 -20.35 9.24
CA ALA A 166 -18.41 -20.79 8.26
C ALA A 166 -19.61 -21.46 8.96
N PRO A 167 -20.54 -20.65 9.51
CA PRO A 167 -21.68 -21.15 10.28
C PRO A 167 -22.71 -21.92 9.43
N SER A 168 -22.71 -21.69 8.12
CA SER A 168 -23.65 -22.31 7.17
C SER A 168 -23.25 -23.72 6.75
N ILE A 169 -22.04 -24.18 7.08
CA ILE A 169 -21.54 -25.52 6.76
C ILE A 169 -21.88 -26.47 7.92
N ASP A 170 -22.44 -27.64 7.60
CA ASP A 170 -22.69 -28.67 8.60
C ASP A 170 -21.42 -29.50 8.85
N TRP A 171 -20.63 -29.06 9.82
CA TRP A 171 -19.39 -29.72 10.23
C TRP A 171 -19.58 -31.08 10.94
N ALA A 172 -20.82 -31.50 11.21
CA ALA A 172 -21.11 -32.79 11.83
C ALA A 172 -21.27 -33.94 10.82
N GLU A 173 -21.24 -33.66 9.51
CA GLU A 173 -21.32 -34.67 8.45
C GLU A 173 -20.15 -35.68 8.50
N GLN A 174 -20.38 -36.87 7.95
CA GLN A 174 -19.39 -37.96 7.89
C GLN A 174 -19.27 -38.48 6.44
N PRO A 175 -18.11 -38.31 5.77
CA PRO A 175 -16.92 -37.61 6.26
C PRO A 175 -17.15 -36.11 6.44
N PRO A 176 -16.37 -35.43 7.31
CA PRO A 176 -16.51 -33.99 7.52
C PRO A 176 -16.36 -33.20 6.21
N PRO A 177 -17.04 -32.06 6.06
CA PRO A 177 -16.87 -31.18 4.90
C PRO A 177 -15.40 -30.84 4.67
N LEU A 178 -15.04 -30.61 3.40
CA LEU A 178 -13.65 -30.41 2.93
C LEU A 178 -12.76 -31.68 2.95
N SER A 179 -13.23 -32.82 3.45
CA SER A 179 -12.48 -34.08 3.36
C SER A 179 -12.27 -34.50 1.91
N GLY A 180 -11.09 -35.06 1.61
CA GLY A 180 -10.72 -35.53 0.27
C GLY A 180 -10.24 -34.44 -0.69
N LEU A 181 -10.14 -33.18 -0.24
CA LEU A 181 -9.50 -32.12 -1.03
C LEU A 181 -7.97 -32.28 -1.09
N PRO A 182 -7.30 -31.72 -2.11
CA PRO A 182 -5.85 -31.63 -2.14
C PRO A 182 -5.31 -30.95 -0.87
N GLU A 183 -4.15 -31.39 -0.38
CA GLU A 183 -3.54 -30.89 0.85
C GLU A 183 -3.40 -29.37 0.85
N ASP A 184 -2.88 -28.80 -0.24
CA ASP A 184 -2.62 -27.36 -0.35
C ASP A 184 -3.92 -26.54 -0.34
N VAL A 185 -4.97 -27.07 -0.97
CA VAL A 185 -6.31 -26.45 -0.99
C VAL A 185 -6.95 -26.53 0.39
N LEU A 186 -6.95 -27.70 1.01
CA LEU A 186 -7.49 -27.88 2.35
C LEU A 186 -6.76 -27.00 3.37
N GLY A 187 -5.43 -27.00 3.33
CA GLY A 187 -4.59 -26.17 4.19
C GLY A 187 -4.88 -24.68 3.99
N THR A 188 -5.06 -24.23 2.75
CA THR A 188 -5.39 -22.83 2.44
C THR A 188 -6.77 -22.42 2.95
N VAL A 189 -7.79 -23.27 2.77
CA VAL A 189 -9.15 -23.00 3.27
C VAL A 189 -9.16 -22.96 4.80
N LEU A 190 -8.48 -23.89 5.47
CA LEU A 190 -8.35 -23.89 6.92
C LEU A 190 -7.56 -22.69 7.43
N HIS A 191 -6.46 -22.33 6.77
CA HIS A 191 -5.68 -21.13 7.09
C HIS A 191 -6.57 -19.88 7.05
N PHE A 192 -7.41 -19.76 6.02
CA PHE A 192 -8.37 -18.66 5.92
C PHE A 192 -9.37 -18.66 7.08
N ILE A 193 -9.95 -19.81 7.44
CA ILE A 193 -10.93 -19.88 8.55
C ILE A 193 -10.30 -19.45 9.89
N TYR A 194 -9.00 -19.70 10.09
CA TYR A 194 -8.29 -19.41 11.34
C TYR A 194 -7.63 -18.02 11.39
N SER A 195 -7.43 -17.36 10.25
CA SER A 195 -6.71 -16.08 10.17
C SER A 195 -7.46 -14.97 9.43
N GLU A 196 -8.55 -15.30 8.75
CA GLU A 196 -9.21 -14.46 7.74
C GLU A 196 -8.27 -13.90 6.67
N SER A 197 -7.17 -14.61 6.39
CA SER A 197 -6.13 -14.21 5.44
C SER A 197 -5.75 -15.35 4.49
N LEU A 198 -5.04 -15.01 3.40
CA LEU A 198 -4.47 -16.01 2.50
C LEU A 198 -3.02 -16.33 2.90
N PRO A 199 -2.57 -17.59 2.75
CA PRO A 199 -1.17 -17.96 3.00
C PRO A 199 -0.20 -17.15 2.14
N ALA A 200 0.94 -16.75 2.73
CA ALA A 200 1.96 -15.96 2.02
C ALA A 200 2.61 -16.72 0.84
N ASN A 201 2.62 -18.05 0.90
CA ASN A 201 3.20 -18.94 -0.10
C ASN A 201 2.15 -19.56 -1.05
N LEU A 202 0.95 -18.97 -1.13
CA LEU A 202 -0.12 -19.43 -2.02
C LEU A 202 0.30 -19.37 -3.49
N ASP A 203 0.14 -20.44 -4.25
CA ASP A 203 0.35 -20.44 -5.70
C ASP A 203 -0.95 -20.19 -6.48
N GLU A 204 -0.81 -19.89 -7.78
CA GLU A 204 -1.93 -19.54 -8.67
C GLU A 204 -2.92 -20.71 -8.87
N GLU A 205 -2.41 -21.94 -8.96
CA GLU A 205 -3.22 -23.14 -9.18
C GLU A 205 -4.07 -23.45 -7.94
N THR A 206 -3.44 -23.44 -6.76
CA THR A 206 -4.12 -23.63 -5.47
C THR A 206 -5.17 -22.54 -5.24
N ALA A 207 -4.88 -21.27 -5.58
CA ALA A 207 -5.84 -20.17 -5.45
C ALA A 207 -7.10 -20.39 -6.33
N HIS A 208 -6.91 -20.87 -7.57
CA HIS A 208 -8.02 -21.22 -8.45
C HIS A 208 -8.88 -22.36 -7.88
N GLN A 209 -8.24 -23.43 -7.38
CA GLN A 209 -8.96 -24.56 -6.79
C GLN A 209 -9.70 -24.15 -5.51
N CYS A 210 -9.07 -23.36 -4.63
CA CYS A 210 -9.70 -22.81 -3.42
C CYS A 210 -10.93 -21.98 -3.76
N ARG A 211 -10.84 -21.14 -4.79
CA ARG A 211 -11.98 -20.35 -5.27
C ARG A 211 -13.14 -21.25 -5.72
N THR A 212 -12.87 -22.29 -6.50
CA THR A 212 -13.92 -23.22 -6.98
C THR A 212 -14.58 -23.97 -5.83
N VAL A 213 -13.80 -24.45 -4.86
CA VAL A 213 -14.33 -25.13 -3.66
C VAL A 213 -15.17 -24.16 -2.83
N ALA A 214 -14.66 -22.95 -2.56
CA ALA A 214 -15.36 -21.95 -1.76
C ALA A 214 -16.66 -21.48 -2.41
N GLN A 215 -16.75 -21.43 -3.75
CA GLN A 215 -17.99 -21.10 -4.47
C GLN A 215 -19.11 -22.13 -4.26
N SER A 216 -18.76 -23.39 -4.03
CA SER A 216 -19.76 -24.45 -3.77
C SER A 216 -20.26 -24.48 -2.32
N LEU A 217 -19.64 -23.73 -1.42
CA LEU A 217 -19.91 -23.77 0.02
C LEU A 217 -20.44 -22.42 0.50
N LEU A 218 -21.61 -22.43 1.11
CA LEU A 218 -22.21 -21.24 1.70
C LEU A 218 -21.41 -20.78 2.93
N GLY A 219 -21.11 -19.48 3.03
CA GLY A 219 -20.33 -18.91 4.14
C GLY A 219 -18.84 -18.71 3.87
N LEU A 220 -18.33 -19.04 2.68
CA LEU A 220 -16.95 -18.78 2.26
C LEU A 220 -16.83 -17.70 1.17
N GLU A 221 -17.81 -16.81 1.05
CA GLU A 221 -17.84 -15.76 0.02
C GLU A 221 -16.66 -14.79 0.14
N LYS A 222 -16.21 -14.51 1.37
CA LYS A 222 -15.03 -13.68 1.62
C LYS A 222 -13.76 -14.32 1.07
N LEU A 223 -13.61 -15.64 1.21
CA LEU A 223 -12.49 -16.39 0.63
C LEU A 223 -12.51 -16.32 -0.91
N VAL A 224 -13.68 -16.46 -1.53
CA VAL A 224 -13.83 -16.30 -3.00
C VAL A 224 -13.33 -14.93 -3.44
N ASN A 225 -13.76 -13.86 -2.77
CA ASN A 225 -13.33 -12.49 -3.08
C ASN A 225 -11.81 -12.30 -2.90
N MET A 226 -11.23 -12.83 -1.83
CA MET A 226 -9.79 -12.76 -1.60
C MET A 226 -8.99 -13.50 -2.68
N CYS A 227 -9.43 -14.71 -3.08
CA CYS A 227 -8.82 -15.44 -4.19
C CYS A 227 -8.96 -14.67 -5.51
N ASP A 228 -10.11 -14.06 -5.80
CA ASP A 228 -10.31 -13.23 -7.00
C ASP A 228 -9.37 -12.02 -7.03
N GLN A 229 -9.22 -11.32 -5.90
CA GLN A 229 -8.27 -10.21 -5.78
C GLN A 229 -6.82 -10.69 -5.95
N TYR A 230 -6.45 -11.81 -5.33
CA TYR A 230 -5.13 -12.41 -5.46
C TYR A 230 -4.78 -12.74 -6.91
N LEU A 231 -5.67 -13.44 -7.62
CA LEU A 231 -5.48 -13.84 -9.01
C LEU A 231 -5.38 -12.61 -9.95
N ASN A 232 -6.22 -11.59 -9.73
CA ASN A 232 -6.13 -10.34 -10.48
C ASN A 232 -4.80 -9.62 -10.25
N ASN A 233 -4.34 -9.54 -9.00
CA ASN A 233 -3.07 -8.94 -8.65
C ASN A 233 -1.88 -9.72 -9.25
N MET A 234 -1.96 -11.05 -9.28
CA MET A 234 -0.95 -11.90 -9.92
C MET A 234 -0.87 -11.62 -11.42
N ALA A 235 -2.02 -11.57 -12.11
CA ALA A 235 -2.08 -11.26 -13.53
C ALA A 235 -1.50 -9.86 -13.85
N LEU A 236 -1.81 -8.85 -13.02
CA LEU A 236 -1.24 -7.51 -13.15
C LEU A 236 0.28 -7.52 -12.96
N LYS A 237 0.78 -8.23 -11.93
CA LYS A 237 2.22 -8.37 -11.68
C LYS A 237 2.92 -9.03 -12.87
N GLN A 238 2.36 -10.09 -13.43
CA GLN A 238 2.91 -10.76 -14.61
C GLN A 238 2.94 -9.82 -15.83
N GLN A 239 1.91 -9.00 -16.04
CA GLN A 239 1.90 -7.99 -17.11
C GLN A 239 3.01 -6.95 -16.95
N ILE A 240 3.24 -6.46 -15.72
CA ILE A 240 4.32 -5.50 -15.43
C ILE A 240 5.69 -6.15 -15.71
N VAL A 241 5.93 -7.37 -15.21
CA VAL A 241 7.18 -8.09 -15.44
C VAL A 241 7.44 -8.29 -16.93
N LYS A 242 6.40 -8.67 -17.69
CA LYS A 242 6.49 -8.82 -19.15
C LYS A 242 6.84 -7.50 -19.83
N LEU A 243 6.17 -6.41 -19.46
CA LEU A 243 6.45 -5.08 -20.02
C LEU A 243 7.90 -4.67 -19.78
N VAL A 244 8.41 -4.88 -18.56
CA VAL A 244 9.81 -4.60 -18.21
C VAL A 244 10.78 -5.45 -19.04
N SER A 245 10.48 -6.74 -19.24
CA SER A 245 11.28 -7.63 -20.09
C SER A 245 11.31 -7.14 -21.54
N ASP A 246 10.15 -6.76 -22.09
CA ASP A 246 10.03 -6.24 -23.44
C ASP A 246 10.83 -4.94 -23.62
N MET A 247 10.83 -4.06 -22.60
CA MET A 247 11.67 -2.87 -22.59
C MET A 247 13.16 -3.18 -22.58
N HIS A 248 13.60 -4.15 -21.76
CA HIS A 248 14.99 -4.58 -21.75
C HIS A 248 15.43 -5.11 -23.12
N ALA A 249 14.59 -5.93 -23.76
CA ALA A 249 14.85 -6.44 -25.11
C ALA A 249 14.97 -5.30 -26.14
N CYS A 250 14.06 -4.32 -26.07
CA CYS A 250 14.12 -3.13 -26.91
C CYS A 250 15.44 -2.37 -26.69
N ALA A 251 15.79 -2.06 -25.43
CA ALA A 251 17.03 -1.35 -25.06
C ALA A 251 18.30 -2.03 -25.59
N HIS A 252 18.37 -3.36 -25.52
CA HIS A 252 19.49 -4.12 -26.09
C HIS A 252 19.59 -3.97 -27.61
N GLN A 253 18.47 -3.94 -28.32
CA GLN A 253 18.47 -3.66 -29.77
C GLN A 253 18.97 -2.24 -30.07
N ILE A 254 18.66 -1.25 -29.22
CA ILE A 254 19.18 0.13 -29.34
C ILE A 254 20.70 0.13 -29.30
N ILE A 255 21.26 -0.48 -28.26
CA ILE A 255 22.70 -0.53 -28.02
C ILE A 255 23.41 -1.17 -29.22
N GLY A 256 22.85 -2.27 -29.75
CA GLY A 256 23.38 -2.91 -30.97
C GLY A 256 23.37 -2.00 -32.19
N ASN A 257 22.28 -1.26 -32.41
CA ASN A 257 22.16 -0.32 -33.53
C ASN A 257 23.13 0.87 -33.39
N PHE A 258 23.29 1.42 -32.19
CA PHE A 258 24.25 2.50 -31.92
C PHE A 258 25.70 2.05 -32.10
N SER A 259 26.07 0.85 -31.63
CA SER A 259 27.41 0.29 -31.85
C SER A 259 27.73 0.17 -33.34
N THR A 260 26.74 -0.23 -34.15
CA THR A 260 26.88 -0.32 -35.61
C THR A 260 27.08 1.06 -36.24
N PHE A 261 26.39 2.08 -35.74
CA PHE A 261 26.53 3.45 -36.20
C PHE A 261 27.91 4.05 -35.89
N VAL A 262 28.43 3.82 -34.69
CA VAL A 262 29.77 4.29 -34.30
C VAL A 262 30.84 3.71 -35.23
N LYS A 263 30.78 2.40 -35.54
CA LYS A 263 31.70 1.75 -36.49
C LYS A 263 31.62 2.37 -37.90
N LEU A 264 30.42 2.77 -38.33
CA LEU A 264 30.24 3.45 -39.61
C LEU A 264 30.87 4.85 -39.60
N LEU A 265 30.76 5.59 -38.49
CA LEU A 265 31.43 6.88 -38.34
C LEU A 265 32.96 6.74 -38.30
N GLU A 266 33.48 5.74 -37.60
CA GLU A 266 34.92 5.41 -37.60
C GLU A 266 35.42 5.07 -39.01
N LEU A 267 34.65 4.29 -39.78
CA LEU A 267 34.96 4.01 -41.18
C LEU A 267 35.01 5.29 -42.03
N CYS A 268 34.05 6.21 -41.83
CA CYS A 268 34.03 7.50 -42.52
C CYS A 268 35.23 8.38 -42.15
N ASP A 269 35.63 8.41 -40.88
CA ASP A 269 36.81 9.14 -40.40
C ASP A 269 38.11 8.54 -40.99
N LEU A 270 38.25 7.22 -40.95
CA LEU A 270 39.40 6.51 -41.52
C LEU A 270 39.50 6.74 -43.04
N TYR A 271 38.37 6.72 -43.74
CA TYR A 271 38.28 7.05 -45.15
C TYR A 271 38.73 8.49 -45.43
N CYS A 272 38.31 9.47 -44.62
CA CYS A 272 38.73 10.86 -44.77
C CYS A 272 40.24 11.02 -44.58
N LYS A 273 40.83 10.33 -43.60
CA LYS A 273 42.28 10.36 -43.31
C LYS A 273 43.12 9.75 -44.43
N HIS A 274 42.72 8.62 -44.99
CA HIS A 274 43.48 7.89 -46.02
C HIS A 274 43.03 8.17 -47.46
N LYS A 275 42.06 9.07 -47.66
CA LYS A 275 41.56 9.50 -48.97
C LYS A 275 42.64 9.81 -50.02
N PRO A 276 43.77 10.49 -49.70
CA PRO A 276 44.82 10.76 -50.69
C PRO A 276 45.61 9.52 -51.11
N GLU A 277 45.67 8.50 -50.25
CA GLU A 277 46.42 7.25 -50.46
C GLU A 277 45.59 6.20 -51.21
N LEU A 278 44.26 6.32 -51.19
CA LEU A 278 43.34 5.40 -51.85
C LEU A 278 43.24 5.66 -53.35
N SER A 279 43.24 4.59 -54.13
CA SER A 279 42.97 4.65 -55.57
C SER A 279 41.53 5.11 -55.86
N ARG A 280 41.29 5.58 -57.09
CA ARG A 280 39.94 5.98 -57.52
C ARG A 280 38.92 4.84 -57.43
N LYS A 281 39.36 3.59 -57.64
CA LYS A 281 38.51 2.39 -57.58
C LYS A 281 38.11 2.09 -56.12
N GLU A 282 39.07 2.06 -55.21
CA GLU A 282 38.82 1.83 -53.78
C GLU A 282 37.92 2.91 -53.17
N ARG A 283 38.13 4.18 -53.53
CA ARG A 283 37.24 5.27 -53.08
C ARG A 283 35.81 5.09 -53.59
N HIS A 284 35.64 4.62 -54.82
CA HIS A 284 34.32 4.37 -55.39
C HIS A 284 33.62 3.20 -54.69
N GLU A 285 34.35 2.10 -54.41
CA GLU A 285 33.82 0.94 -53.71
C GLU A 285 33.42 1.25 -52.26
N ILE A 286 34.24 2.00 -51.52
CA ILE A 286 33.93 2.41 -50.14
C ILE A 286 32.70 3.32 -50.10
N VAL A 287 32.63 4.33 -50.99
CA VAL A 287 31.47 5.23 -51.06
C VAL A 287 30.22 4.49 -51.50
N HIS A 288 30.33 3.56 -52.45
CA HIS A 288 29.21 2.72 -52.88
C HIS A 288 28.71 1.82 -51.74
N TYR A 289 29.63 1.19 -51.01
CA TYR A 289 29.31 0.40 -49.83
C TYR A 289 28.59 1.23 -48.77
N ALA A 290 29.15 2.40 -48.39
CA ALA A 290 28.50 3.29 -47.43
C ALA A 290 27.11 3.76 -47.92
N LYS A 291 26.98 4.16 -49.19
CA LYS A 291 25.70 4.59 -49.79
C LYS A 291 24.65 3.48 -49.85
N SER A 292 25.07 2.22 -50.03
CA SER A 292 24.14 1.08 -50.02
C SER A 292 23.70 0.68 -48.61
N ARG A 293 24.54 0.92 -47.59
CA ARG A 293 24.26 0.56 -46.19
C ARG A 293 23.54 1.66 -45.41
N LEU A 294 23.76 2.94 -45.74
CA LEU A 294 23.13 4.09 -45.07
C LEU A 294 21.59 4.02 -45.08
N PRO A 295 20.91 3.73 -46.21
CA PRO A 295 19.45 3.67 -46.25
C PRO A 295 18.87 2.52 -45.42
N ILE A 296 19.58 1.39 -45.38
CA ILE A 296 19.21 0.24 -44.55
C ILE A 296 19.31 0.63 -43.08
N PHE A 297 20.40 1.30 -42.69
CA PHE A 297 20.55 1.81 -41.34
C PHE A 297 19.46 2.83 -40.98
N MET A 298 19.20 3.81 -41.86
CA MET A 298 18.17 4.83 -41.62
C MET A 298 16.76 4.24 -41.52
N SER A 299 16.44 3.19 -42.28
CA SER A 299 15.14 2.53 -42.17
C SER A 299 15.00 1.75 -40.86
N GLN A 300 16.07 1.09 -40.40
CA GLN A 300 16.08 0.40 -39.11
C GLN A 300 16.00 1.40 -37.94
N LEU A 301 16.73 2.52 -38.01
CA LEU A 301 16.65 3.61 -37.04
C LEU A 301 15.25 4.22 -36.99
N HIS A 302 14.62 4.45 -38.14
CA HIS A 302 13.27 4.97 -38.20
C HIS A 302 12.26 4.00 -37.59
N ARG A 303 12.30 2.71 -37.95
CA ARG A 303 11.46 1.66 -37.34
C ARG A 303 11.65 1.58 -35.84
N PHE A 304 12.91 1.70 -35.40
CA PHE A 304 13.25 1.70 -33.99
C PHE A 304 12.65 2.91 -33.25
N LEU A 305 12.88 4.14 -33.73
CA LEU A 305 12.31 5.36 -33.14
C LEU A 305 10.78 5.33 -33.13
N GLN A 306 10.18 4.74 -34.16
CA GLN A 306 8.74 4.56 -34.25
C GLN A 306 8.22 3.54 -33.23
N ALA A 307 8.92 2.43 -33.02
CA ALA A 307 8.59 1.46 -31.98
C ALA A 307 8.68 2.10 -30.58
N VAL A 308 9.76 2.83 -30.29
CA VAL A 308 9.90 3.59 -29.03
C VAL A 308 8.73 4.56 -28.85
N LYS A 309 8.43 5.36 -29.87
CA LYS A 309 7.32 6.32 -29.80
C LYS A 309 6.00 5.62 -29.49
N VAL A 310 5.69 4.51 -30.16
CA VAL A 310 4.44 3.76 -29.93
C VAL A 310 4.39 3.20 -28.51
N THR A 311 5.46 2.56 -28.05
CA THR A 311 5.54 1.98 -26.70
C THR A 311 5.36 3.04 -25.62
N PHE A 312 6.07 4.16 -25.69
CA PHE A 312 5.93 5.25 -24.72
C PHE A 312 4.59 5.97 -24.80
N SER A 313 3.98 6.06 -25.99
CA SER A 313 2.66 6.69 -26.17
C SER A 313 1.51 5.82 -25.67
N ALA A 314 1.68 4.50 -25.66
CA ALA A 314 0.69 3.54 -25.16
C ALA A 314 0.67 3.42 -23.62
N MET A 315 1.69 3.96 -22.94
CA MET A 315 1.80 3.90 -21.48
C MET A 315 0.95 4.96 -20.78
N SER A 316 0.24 4.55 -19.73
CA SER A 316 -0.46 5.46 -18.83
C SER A 316 0.52 6.39 -18.08
N PRO A 317 0.04 7.52 -17.54
CA PRO A 317 0.87 8.39 -16.71
C PRO A 317 1.49 7.67 -15.50
N SER A 318 0.77 6.74 -14.86
CA SER A 318 1.27 5.94 -13.73
C SER A 318 2.38 4.98 -14.15
N GLN A 319 2.22 4.26 -15.27
CA GLN A 319 3.23 3.34 -15.80
C GLN A 319 4.53 4.06 -16.16
N ARG A 320 4.44 5.30 -16.68
CA ARG A 320 5.62 6.13 -16.96
C ARG A 320 6.36 6.58 -15.69
N GLN A 321 5.61 6.82 -14.61
CA GLN A 321 6.15 7.25 -13.33
C GLN A 321 6.88 6.10 -12.62
N ASP A 322 6.31 4.89 -12.66
CA ASP A 322 6.96 3.67 -12.14
C ASP A 322 8.21 3.31 -12.95
N MET A 323 8.14 3.43 -14.29
CA MET A 323 9.31 3.26 -15.16
C MET A 323 10.45 4.22 -14.82
N ALA A 324 10.12 5.48 -14.52
CA ALA A 324 11.12 6.48 -14.15
C ALA A 324 11.81 6.08 -12.84
N ALA A 325 11.08 5.50 -11.88
CA ALA A 325 11.64 5.00 -10.63
C ALA A 325 12.60 3.80 -10.83
N TYR A 326 12.36 2.94 -11.82
CA TYR A 326 13.28 1.83 -12.15
C TYR A 326 14.47 2.23 -13.04
N LEU A 327 14.36 3.32 -13.79
CA LEU A 327 15.44 3.84 -14.68
C LEU A 327 16.39 4.79 -13.96
N VAL A 328 15.92 5.43 -12.88
CA VAL A 328 16.79 6.12 -11.93
C VAL A 328 17.34 5.04 -10.98
N LEU A 329 18.44 4.42 -11.41
CA LEU A 329 19.28 3.62 -10.52
C LEU A 329 19.75 4.51 -9.36
N GLU A 330 19.60 4.04 -8.13
CA GLU A 330 20.57 4.36 -7.05
C GLU A 330 21.94 3.77 -7.41
#